data_AF-B8B1Q7-F1
#
_entry.id   AF-B8B1Q7-F1
#
_cell.length_a   1.000
_cell.length_b   1.000
_cell.length_c   1.000
_cell.angle_alpha   90.00
_cell.angle_beta   90.00
_cell.angle_gamma   90.00
#
_symmetry.space_group_name_H-M   'P 1'
#
loop_
_entity.id
_entity.type
_entity.pdbx_description
1 polymer ?
#
loop_
_entity_poly.entity_id
_entity_poly.type
_entity_poly.pdbx_seq_one_letter_code
_entity_poly.pdbx_strand_id
1 'polypeptide(L)'
;MDPSYPPSATARRAAAIARHLAGLSPRDAAAVAAALEPSACLSYAPPESSEPAPAFSPLELRSLLDRHHLRERDWAFRAMEESPLFCQRRSGGKVFVSPDYNEGKEGQREATMRRVGYLARRGVFRGWLTEPGPDAELRKLALLECLGMYDHSLAIKIGVHFFLCFELCYGSLSGAMNLGSATALYDQRLGKGLV
;
A
#
# COMPACT_ATOMS: atom_id res chain seq x y z
N MET A 1 19.57 0.31 -15.18
CA MET A 1 18.92 1.48 -15.83
C MET A 1 18.87 1.18 -17.30
N ASP A 2 17.67 0.95 -17.83
CA ASP A 2 17.45 0.71 -19.26
C ASP A 2 17.76 2.02 -20.02
N PRO A 3 18.70 2.05 -20.98
CA PRO A 3 19.11 3.28 -21.67
C PRO A 3 18.04 3.88 -22.59
N SER A 4 16.87 3.26 -22.72
CA SER A 4 15.77 3.71 -23.58
C SER A 4 14.86 4.78 -22.97
N TYR A 5 14.94 5.06 -21.66
CA TYR A 5 14.07 6.04 -21.00
C TYR A 5 14.70 7.45 -20.99
N PRO A 6 13.99 8.51 -21.42
CA PRO A 6 14.52 9.86 -21.38
C PRO A 6 14.84 10.25 -19.93
N PRO A 7 15.99 10.91 -19.67
CA PRO A 7 16.39 11.27 -18.32
C PRO A 7 15.30 12.11 -17.67
N SER A 8 14.90 11.73 -16.45
CA SER A 8 13.88 12.47 -15.69
C SER A 8 14.25 13.95 -15.56
N ALA A 9 13.25 14.82 -15.34
CA ALA A 9 13.51 16.24 -15.15
C ALA A 9 14.54 16.50 -14.04
N THR A 10 14.51 15.69 -12.99
CA THR A 10 15.49 15.68 -11.90
C THR A 10 16.88 15.29 -12.38
N ALA A 11 17.01 14.22 -13.19
CA ALA A 11 18.29 13.79 -13.75
C ALA A 11 18.92 14.86 -14.66
N ARG A 12 18.09 15.56 -15.47
CA ARG A 12 18.57 16.66 -16.33
C ARG A 12 19.05 17.86 -15.51
N ARG A 13 18.33 18.23 -14.45
CA ARG A 13 18.74 19.32 -13.53
C ARG A 13 20.02 18.96 -12.79
N ALA A 14 20.12 17.74 -12.25
CA ALA A 14 21.32 17.25 -11.58
C ALA A 14 22.54 17.26 -12.53
N ALA A 15 22.36 16.82 -13.79
CA ALA A 15 23.42 16.85 -14.79
C ALA A 15 23.84 18.27 -15.20
N ALA A 16 22.89 19.23 -15.27
CA ALA A 16 23.22 20.63 -15.52
C ALA A 16 24.05 21.22 -14.37
N ILE A 17 23.63 21.02 -13.12
CA ILE A 17 24.36 21.46 -11.93
C ILE A 17 25.75 20.80 -11.88
N ALA A 18 25.84 19.48 -12.07
CA ALA A 18 27.10 18.76 -12.07
C ALA A 18 28.10 19.29 -13.12
N ARG A 19 27.62 19.67 -14.31
CA ARG A 19 28.46 20.29 -15.35
C ARG A 19 28.96 21.68 -14.95
N HIS A 20 28.15 22.48 -14.25
CA HIS A 20 28.59 23.78 -13.74
C HIS A 20 29.62 23.63 -12.61
N LEU A 21 29.55 22.55 -11.82
CA LEU A 21 30.52 22.26 -10.77
C LEU A 21 31.84 21.67 -11.29
N ALA A 22 31.81 20.96 -12.42
CA ALA A 22 32.98 20.30 -13.01
C ALA A 22 34.10 21.26 -13.47
N GLY A 23 33.79 22.55 -13.67
CA GLY A 23 34.76 23.58 -14.05
C GLY A 23 35.38 24.35 -12.87
N LEU A 24 34.98 24.06 -11.63
CA LEU A 24 35.47 24.76 -10.44
C LEU A 24 36.81 24.18 -9.97
N SER A 25 37.65 25.03 -9.38
CA SER A 25 38.82 24.55 -8.65
C SER A 25 38.37 23.69 -7.46
N PRO A 26 39.17 22.72 -6.97
CA PRO A 26 38.78 21.87 -5.83
C PRO A 26 38.36 22.67 -4.59
N ARG A 27 38.96 23.84 -4.39
CA ARG A 27 38.64 24.76 -3.29
C ARG A 27 37.28 25.43 -3.48
N ASP A 28 36.98 25.87 -4.70
CA ASP A 28 35.70 26.53 -5.02
C ASP A 28 34.57 25.51 -5.09
N ALA A 29 34.84 24.30 -5.57
CA ALA A 29 33.91 23.18 -5.53
C ALA A 29 33.55 22.79 -4.08
N ALA A 30 34.52 22.76 -3.18
CA ALA A 30 34.29 22.53 -1.75
C ALA A 30 33.50 23.67 -1.09
N ALA A 31 33.77 24.93 -1.46
CA ALA A 31 33.03 26.09 -0.97
C ALA A 31 31.57 26.11 -1.46
N VAL A 32 31.33 25.78 -2.73
CA VAL A 32 29.97 25.66 -3.29
C VAL A 32 29.24 24.46 -2.70
N ALA A 33 29.89 23.31 -2.51
CA ALA A 33 29.29 22.17 -1.84
C ALA A 33 28.92 22.48 -0.38
N ALA A 34 29.74 23.25 0.33
CA ALA A 34 29.44 23.73 1.69
C ALA A 34 28.33 24.79 1.73
N ALA A 35 28.10 25.54 0.64
CA ALA A 35 27.00 26.49 0.51
C ALA A 35 25.70 25.83 0.03
N LEU A 36 25.80 24.66 -0.63
CA LEU A 36 24.68 23.82 -1.03
C LEU A 36 24.28 22.92 0.14
N GLU A 37 23.75 23.53 1.21
CA GLU A 37 23.04 22.75 2.23
C GLU A 37 21.83 22.08 1.56
N PRO A 38 21.64 20.75 1.76
CA PRO A 38 20.41 20.10 1.37
C PRO A 38 19.26 20.88 1.98
N SER A 39 18.35 21.40 1.16
CA SER A 39 17.20 22.11 1.70
C SER A 39 16.52 21.23 2.74
N ALA A 40 16.21 21.76 3.92
CA ALA A 40 15.59 20.99 5.00
C ALA A 40 14.28 20.30 4.55
N CYS A 41 13.63 20.81 3.51
CA CYS A 41 12.45 20.18 2.88
C CYS A 41 12.75 18.98 1.96
N LEU A 42 14.03 18.67 1.70
CA LEU A 42 14.49 17.49 0.97
C LEU A 42 14.94 16.37 1.91
N SER A 43 15.17 16.67 3.19
CA SER A 43 15.45 15.69 4.24
C SER A 43 14.20 15.43 5.08
N TYR A 44 13.70 14.21 5.09
CA TYR A 44 12.64 13.83 6.02
C TYR A 44 13.19 13.83 7.45
N ALA A 45 12.69 14.74 8.28
CA ALA A 45 12.81 14.67 9.73
C ALA A 45 11.51 14.08 10.30
N PRO A 46 11.57 12.97 11.05
CA PRO A 46 10.38 12.39 11.65
C PRO A 46 9.77 13.39 12.67
N PRO A 47 8.43 13.48 12.83
CA PRO A 47 7.83 14.39 13.81
C PRO A 47 8.39 14.23 15.22
N GLU A 48 8.77 13.02 15.59
CA GLU A 48 9.39 12.69 16.88
C GLU A 48 10.76 13.35 17.10
N SER A 49 11.36 13.94 16.06
CA SER A 49 12.63 14.67 16.15
C SER A 49 12.48 16.15 16.51
N SER A 50 11.30 16.75 16.28
CA SER A 50 11.04 18.17 16.52
C SER A 50 9.96 18.42 17.56
N GLU A 51 9.03 17.49 17.72
CA GLU A 51 7.90 17.61 18.63
C GLU A 51 8.17 16.92 19.98
N PRO A 52 7.66 17.46 21.09
CA PRO A 52 7.71 16.78 22.37
C PRO A 52 6.90 15.47 22.33
N ALA A 53 7.24 14.54 23.22
CA ALA A 53 6.47 13.32 23.37
C ALA A 53 5.00 13.65 23.71
N PRO A 54 4.03 12.91 23.13
CA PRO A 54 2.62 13.18 23.37
C PRO A 54 2.26 13.01 24.85
N ALA A 55 1.36 13.86 25.35
CA ALA A 55 0.86 13.81 26.73
C ALA A 55 -0.09 12.62 27.00
N PHE A 56 -0.31 11.76 26.00
CA PHE A 56 -1.16 10.58 26.07
C PHE A 56 -0.46 9.40 25.39
N SER A 57 -0.89 8.18 25.71
CA SER A 57 -0.37 6.96 25.07
C SER A 57 -0.87 6.83 23.62
N PRO A 58 0.02 6.79 22.61
CA PRO A 58 -0.41 6.58 21.22
C PRO A 58 -1.11 5.24 21.00
N LEU A 59 -0.76 4.21 21.80
CA LEU A 59 -1.38 2.89 21.72
C LEU A 59 -2.83 2.91 22.23
N GLU A 60 -3.11 3.69 23.28
CA GLU A 60 -4.47 3.86 23.80
C GLU A 60 -5.32 4.68 22.84
N LEU A 61 -4.78 5.78 22.30
CA LEU A 61 -5.47 6.57 21.28
C LEU A 61 -5.80 5.70 20.05
N ARG A 62 -4.85 4.88 19.60
CA ARG A 62 -5.09 3.96 18.49
C ARG A 62 -6.19 2.95 18.82
N SER A 63 -6.18 2.38 20.01
CA SER A 63 -7.21 1.44 20.45
C SER A 63 -8.60 2.09 20.44
N LEU A 64 -8.68 3.38 20.78
CA LEU A 64 -9.90 4.17 20.71
C LEU A 64 -10.35 4.47 19.27
N LEU A 65 -9.42 4.76 18.36
CA LEU A 65 -9.73 5.10 16.96
C LEU A 65 -10.08 3.87 16.13
N ASP A 66 -9.26 2.81 16.19
CA ASP A 66 -9.41 1.61 15.37
C ASP A 66 -10.48 0.65 15.95
N ARG A 67 -10.75 0.76 17.25
CA ARG A 67 -11.75 0.04 18.08
C ARG A 67 -11.63 -1.48 18.16
N HIS A 68 -11.40 -2.17 17.06
CA HIS A 68 -11.43 -3.62 16.95
C HIS A 68 -10.35 -4.14 16.00
N HIS A 69 -10.04 -5.44 16.12
CA HIS A 69 -9.19 -6.17 15.18
C HIS A 69 -7.80 -5.54 14.94
N LEU A 70 -7.23 -4.93 15.99
CA LEU A 70 -5.93 -4.23 15.93
C LEU A 70 -4.80 -5.13 15.40
N ARG A 71 -4.81 -6.42 15.79
CA ARG A 71 -3.78 -7.38 15.37
C ARG A 71 -3.87 -7.70 13.88
N GLU A 72 -5.09 -7.86 13.37
CA GLU A 72 -5.36 -8.12 11.97
C GLU A 72 -5.04 -6.90 11.12
N ARG A 73 -5.37 -5.69 11.59
CA ARG A 73 -4.97 -4.42 10.97
C ARG A 73 -3.44 -4.30 10.88
N ASP A 74 -2.74 -4.53 12.00
CA ASP A 74 -1.26 -4.53 12.04
C ASP A 74 -0.66 -5.52 11.05
N TRP A 75 -1.25 -6.70 10.98
CA TRP A 75 -0.79 -7.73 10.10
C TRP A 75 -0.99 -7.38 8.61
N ALA A 76 -2.12 -6.75 8.25
CA ALA A 76 -2.36 -6.27 6.90
C ALA A 76 -1.33 -5.22 6.47
N PHE A 77 -1.01 -4.26 7.35
CA PHE A 77 0.03 -3.27 7.09
C PHE A 77 1.40 -3.91 6.90
N ARG A 78 1.80 -4.83 7.79
CA ARG A 78 3.06 -5.57 7.64
C ARG A 78 3.12 -6.36 6.33
N ALA A 79 2.02 -7.00 5.93
CA ALA A 79 1.97 -7.71 4.66
C ALA A 79 2.22 -6.78 3.46
N MET A 80 1.72 -5.54 3.50
CA MET A 80 2.03 -4.55 2.47
C MET A 80 3.48 -4.07 2.53
N GLU A 81 3.98 -3.76 3.73
CA GLU A 81 5.36 -3.31 3.98
C GLU A 81 6.43 -4.35 3.65
N GLU A 82 6.09 -5.64 3.59
CA GLU A 82 7.02 -6.73 3.26
C GLU A 82 7.19 -6.95 1.74
N SER A 83 6.31 -6.40 0.90
CA SER A 83 6.33 -6.64 -0.56
C SER A 83 6.67 -5.40 -1.40
N PRO A 84 7.57 -5.52 -2.40
CA PRO A 84 7.90 -4.41 -3.30
C PRO A 84 6.73 -3.98 -4.19
N LEU A 85 5.66 -4.80 -4.28
CA LEU A 85 4.43 -4.46 -5.01
C LEU A 85 3.72 -3.22 -4.44
N PHE A 86 4.03 -2.85 -3.21
CA PHE A 86 3.48 -1.69 -2.50
C PHE A 86 4.44 -0.49 -2.48
N CYS A 87 5.45 -0.50 -3.36
CA CYS A 87 6.36 0.62 -3.61
C CYS A 87 6.97 1.19 -2.33
N GLN A 88 7.65 0.33 -1.59
CA GLN A 88 8.25 0.65 -0.29
C GLN A 88 9.23 1.83 -0.37
N ARG A 89 9.18 2.71 0.62
CA ARG A 89 10.11 3.81 0.84
C ARG A 89 10.60 3.77 2.28
N ARG A 90 11.92 3.76 2.47
CA ARG A 90 12.53 3.76 3.81
C ARG A 90 12.97 5.17 4.17
N SER A 91 12.49 5.67 5.31
CA SER A 91 12.84 7.00 5.80
C SER A 91 12.70 7.08 7.32
N GLY A 92 13.66 7.70 8.00
CA GLY A 92 13.64 7.85 9.48
C GLY A 92 13.49 6.53 10.24
N GLY A 93 14.07 5.44 9.74
CA GLY A 93 13.94 4.10 10.34
C GLY A 93 12.59 3.41 10.13
N LYS A 94 11.65 4.03 9.40
CA LYS A 94 10.31 3.49 9.10
C LYS A 94 10.21 3.05 7.63
N VAL A 95 9.34 2.09 7.36
CA VAL A 95 8.94 1.68 6.01
C VAL A 95 7.58 2.29 5.73
N PHE A 96 7.50 3.04 4.63
CA PHE A 96 6.25 3.59 4.11
C PHE A 96 5.90 2.88 2.82
N VAL A 97 4.61 2.73 2.57
CA VAL A 97 4.08 2.18 1.32
C VAL A 97 3.10 3.19 0.71
N SER A 98 3.12 3.32 -0.61
CA SER A 98 2.22 4.22 -1.33
C SER A 98 2.04 3.74 -2.76
N PRO A 99 0.90 3.96 -3.42
CA PRO A 99 0.76 3.69 -4.85
C PRO A 99 1.80 4.44 -5.67
N ASP A 100 2.25 3.84 -6.77
CA ASP A 100 3.13 4.54 -7.73
C ASP A 100 2.29 5.42 -8.65
N TYR A 101 2.13 6.70 -8.31
CA TYR A 101 1.34 7.63 -9.11
C TYR A 101 1.92 7.98 -10.49
N ASN A 102 3.08 7.45 -10.87
CA ASN A 102 3.67 7.70 -12.19
C ASN A 102 3.20 6.69 -13.26
N GLU A 103 2.58 5.58 -12.85
CA GLU A 103 2.07 4.57 -13.76
C GLU A 103 0.76 4.99 -14.43
N GLY A 104 0.62 4.64 -15.72
CA GLY A 104 -0.61 4.85 -16.47
C GLY A 104 -1.75 3.95 -15.98
N LYS A 105 -2.98 4.22 -16.45
CA LYS A 105 -4.20 3.51 -16.04
C LYS A 105 -4.11 1.98 -16.14
N GLU A 106 -3.58 1.45 -17.25
CA GLU A 106 -3.48 -0.02 -17.43
C GLU A 106 -2.37 -0.62 -16.54
N GLY A 107 -1.25 0.08 -16.35
CA GLY A 107 -0.20 -0.33 -15.40
C GLY A 107 -0.73 -0.41 -13.96
N GLN A 108 -1.57 0.55 -13.54
CA GLN A 108 -2.23 0.50 -12.23
C GLN A 108 -3.17 -0.67 -12.08
N ARG A 109 -3.93 -1.02 -13.13
CA ARG A 109 -4.85 -2.16 -13.12
C ARG A 109 -4.09 -3.48 -12.96
N GLU A 110 -3.01 -3.64 -13.72
CA GLU A 110 -2.15 -4.81 -13.61
C GLU A 110 -1.49 -4.90 -12.22
N ALA A 111 -0.94 -3.79 -11.72
CA ALA A 111 -0.35 -3.71 -10.39
C ALA A 111 -1.36 -4.06 -9.29
N THR A 112 -2.60 -3.57 -9.41
CA THR A 112 -3.70 -3.90 -8.49
C THR A 112 -3.98 -5.39 -8.48
N MET A 113 -4.08 -6.04 -9.64
CA MET A 113 -4.30 -7.48 -9.71
C MET A 113 -3.15 -8.29 -9.11
N ARG A 114 -1.89 -7.88 -9.34
CA ARG A 114 -0.71 -8.49 -8.71
C ARG A 114 -0.75 -8.36 -7.18
N ARG A 115 -1.16 -7.20 -6.65
CA ARG A 115 -1.34 -6.97 -5.21
C ARG A 115 -2.43 -7.86 -4.63
N VAL A 116 -3.58 -7.98 -5.30
CA VAL A 116 -4.67 -8.89 -4.89
C VAL A 116 -4.15 -10.33 -4.79
N GLY A 117 -3.46 -10.81 -5.82
CA GLY A 117 -2.90 -12.18 -5.82
C GLY A 117 -1.87 -12.39 -4.70
N TYR A 118 -1.04 -11.39 -4.41
CA TYR A 118 -0.10 -11.43 -3.30
C TYR A 118 -0.80 -11.51 -1.93
N LEU A 119 -1.79 -10.63 -1.69
CA LEU A 119 -2.56 -10.60 -0.44
C LEU A 119 -3.33 -11.92 -0.23
N ALA A 120 -3.87 -12.50 -1.31
CA ALA A 120 -4.51 -13.81 -1.27
C ALA A 120 -3.52 -14.91 -0.81
N ARG A 121 -2.30 -14.94 -1.37
CA ARG A 121 -1.26 -15.90 -0.95
C ARG A 121 -0.81 -15.71 0.50
N ARG A 122 -0.85 -14.47 1.00
CA ARG A 122 -0.59 -14.17 2.42
C ARG A 122 -1.75 -14.58 3.33
N GLY A 123 -2.91 -14.94 2.78
CA GLY A 123 -4.08 -15.35 3.55
C GLY A 123 -4.94 -14.20 4.03
N VAL A 124 -4.83 -13.01 3.43
CA VAL A 124 -5.57 -11.81 3.89
C VAL A 124 -7.07 -12.01 3.80
N PHE A 125 -7.51 -12.77 2.80
CA PHE A 125 -8.92 -13.04 2.54
C PHE A 125 -9.40 -14.36 3.19
N ARG A 126 -8.59 -14.97 4.06
CA ARG A 126 -8.97 -16.23 4.73
C ARG A 126 -10.23 -15.99 5.56
N GLY A 127 -11.24 -16.85 5.35
CA GLY A 127 -12.51 -16.78 6.09
C GLY A 127 -13.50 -15.77 5.53
N TRP A 128 -13.13 -14.89 4.58
CA TRP A 128 -14.02 -13.81 4.11
C TRP A 128 -15.32 -14.30 3.46
N LEU A 129 -15.33 -15.53 2.91
CA LEU A 129 -16.52 -16.13 2.29
C LEU A 129 -17.11 -17.30 3.10
N THR A 130 -16.38 -17.79 4.08
CA THR A 130 -16.69 -19.08 4.74
C THR A 130 -16.95 -18.95 6.22
N GLU A 131 -16.44 -17.91 6.87
CA GLU A 131 -16.58 -17.73 8.31
C GLU A 131 -17.83 -16.89 8.60
N PRO A 132 -18.84 -17.44 9.28
CA PRO A 132 -20.06 -16.72 9.55
C PRO A 132 -19.95 -15.86 10.81
N GLY A 133 -20.82 -14.85 10.89
CA GLY A 133 -21.10 -14.12 12.12
C GLY A 133 -20.52 -12.70 12.18
N PRO A 134 -20.98 -11.87 13.13
CA PRO A 134 -20.67 -10.44 13.17
C PRO A 134 -19.19 -10.14 13.32
N ASP A 135 -18.47 -10.94 14.10
CA ASP A 135 -17.03 -10.75 14.32
C ASP A 135 -16.23 -10.95 13.02
N ALA A 136 -16.58 -11.97 12.23
CA ALA A 136 -15.96 -12.22 10.94
C ALA A 136 -16.23 -11.09 9.93
N GLU A 137 -17.43 -10.52 9.92
CA GLU A 137 -17.75 -9.35 9.09
C GLU A 137 -16.99 -8.09 9.55
N LEU A 138 -16.87 -7.86 10.85
CA LEU A 138 -16.07 -6.75 11.38
C LEU A 138 -14.57 -6.91 11.06
N ARG A 139 -14.04 -8.14 11.11
CA ARG A 139 -12.67 -8.44 10.71
C ARG A 139 -12.46 -8.14 9.22
N LYS A 140 -13.41 -8.55 8.37
CA LYS A 140 -13.41 -8.28 6.93
C LYS A 140 -13.39 -6.79 6.65
N LEU A 141 -14.25 -6.01 7.32
CA LEU A 141 -14.29 -4.55 7.23
C LEU A 141 -12.99 -3.89 7.68
N ALA A 142 -12.44 -4.30 8.84
CA ALA A 142 -11.18 -3.78 9.36
C ALA A 142 -10.02 -3.96 8.35
N LEU A 143 -9.94 -5.14 7.73
CA LEU A 143 -8.94 -5.43 6.72
C LEU A 143 -9.19 -4.65 5.42
N LEU A 144 -10.44 -4.49 4.98
CA LEU A 144 -10.77 -3.70 3.79
C LEU A 144 -10.40 -2.21 3.97
N GLU A 145 -10.63 -1.65 5.15
CA GLU A 145 -10.22 -0.29 5.50
C GLU A 145 -8.69 -0.12 5.41
N CYS A 146 -7.92 -1.10 5.92
CA CYS A 146 -6.46 -1.10 5.78
C CYS A 146 -6.01 -1.06 4.32
N LEU A 147 -6.65 -1.84 3.45
CA LEU A 147 -6.32 -1.83 2.02
C LEU A 147 -6.73 -0.51 1.35
N GLY A 148 -7.86 0.08 1.77
CA GLY A 148 -8.35 1.36 1.26
C GLY A 148 -7.49 2.55 1.66
N MET A 149 -6.85 2.50 2.83
CA MET A 149 -5.85 3.50 3.25
C MET A 149 -4.61 3.50 2.37
N TYR A 150 -4.21 2.34 1.82
CA TYR A 150 -3.13 2.26 0.85
C TYR A 150 -3.58 2.73 -0.54
N ASP A 151 -4.64 2.13 -1.08
CA ASP A 151 -5.15 2.43 -2.42
C ASP A 151 -6.65 2.17 -2.50
N HIS A 152 -7.41 3.23 -2.79
CA HIS A 152 -8.84 3.14 -2.97
C HIS A 152 -9.23 2.16 -4.10
N SER A 153 -8.45 2.10 -5.18
CA SER A 153 -8.73 1.20 -6.31
C SER A 153 -8.64 -0.27 -5.90
N LEU A 154 -7.67 -0.60 -5.04
CA LEU A 154 -7.50 -1.94 -4.49
C LEU A 154 -8.69 -2.34 -3.62
N ALA A 155 -9.11 -1.45 -2.71
CA ALA A 155 -10.27 -1.68 -1.86
C ALA A 155 -11.56 -1.85 -2.66
N ILE A 156 -11.80 -1.03 -3.69
CA ILE A 156 -12.99 -1.18 -4.55
C ILE A 156 -12.93 -2.49 -5.33
N LYS A 157 -11.77 -2.84 -5.91
CA LYS A 157 -11.62 -4.09 -6.66
C LYS A 157 -11.98 -5.31 -5.81
N ILE A 158 -11.49 -5.35 -4.58
CA ILE A 158 -11.80 -6.42 -3.61
C ILE A 158 -13.24 -6.32 -3.12
N GLY A 159 -13.69 -5.11 -2.78
CA GLY A 159 -15.02 -4.81 -2.23
C GLY A 159 -16.15 -5.30 -3.12
N VAL A 160 -16.08 -5.03 -4.43
CA VAL A 160 -17.05 -5.53 -5.40
C VAL A 160 -17.14 -7.07 -5.36
N HIS A 161 -16.01 -7.75 -5.21
CA HIS A 161 -15.95 -9.21 -5.24
C HIS A 161 -16.51 -9.85 -3.96
N PHE A 162 -16.16 -9.34 -2.78
CA PHE A 162 -16.53 -9.95 -1.50
C PHE A 162 -17.81 -9.39 -0.85
N PHE A 163 -18.18 -8.14 -1.12
CA PHE A 163 -19.32 -7.48 -0.48
C PHE A 163 -20.51 -7.28 -1.41
N LEU A 164 -20.28 -6.91 -2.68
CA LEU A 164 -21.40 -6.68 -3.61
C LEU A 164 -21.79 -7.94 -4.38
N CYS A 165 -20.86 -8.53 -5.14
CA CYS A 165 -21.16 -9.69 -5.97
C CYS A 165 -21.49 -10.94 -5.14
N PHE A 166 -20.75 -11.18 -4.05
CA PHE A 166 -21.05 -12.34 -3.23
C PHE A 166 -22.37 -12.17 -2.49
N GLU A 167 -22.59 -11.10 -1.72
CA GLU A 167 -23.84 -10.95 -0.97
C GLU A 167 -25.08 -10.84 -1.86
N LEU A 168 -25.00 -10.16 -3.02
CA LEU A 168 -26.15 -10.05 -3.91
C LEU A 168 -26.45 -11.35 -4.66
N CYS A 169 -25.43 -12.08 -5.12
CA CYS A 169 -25.68 -13.36 -5.79
C CYS A 169 -26.05 -14.48 -4.79
N TYR A 170 -25.47 -14.50 -3.60
CA TYR A 170 -25.72 -15.55 -2.60
C TYR A 170 -26.88 -15.26 -1.65
N GLY A 171 -27.12 -14.00 -1.28
CA GLY A 171 -28.30 -13.62 -0.49
C GLY A 171 -29.60 -13.96 -1.22
N SER A 172 -29.59 -13.92 -2.56
CA SER A 172 -30.71 -14.35 -3.39
C SER A 172 -30.75 -15.88 -3.64
N LEU A 173 -29.65 -16.61 -3.46
CA LEU A 173 -29.53 -18.07 -3.66
C LEU A 173 -29.52 -18.90 -2.36
N SER A 174 -29.47 -18.25 -1.19
CA SER A 174 -29.51 -18.91 0.13
C SER A 174 -30.86 -19.61 0.41
N GLY A 175 -31.85 -19.45 -0.48
CA GLY A 175 -33.04 -20.30 -0.50
C GLY A 175 -32.85 -21.65 -1.21
N ALA A 176 -31.74 -21.88 -1.93
CA ALA A 176 -31.64 -23.00 -2.89
C ALA A 176 -30.29 -23.74 -3.00
N MET A 177 -29.16 -23.27 -2.42
CA MET A 177 -27.87 -23.96 -2.57
C MET A 177 -27.03 -24.05 -1.29
N ASN A 178 -26.41 -25.22 -1.10
CA ASN A 178 -25.57 -25.55 0.04
C ASN A 178 -24.24 -24.77 -0.02
N LEU A 179 -23.81 -24.18 1.11
CA LEU A 179 -22.75 -23.18 1.20
C LEU A 179 -21.42 -23.64 0.58
N GLY A 180 -21.08 -24.93 0.74
CA GLY A 180 -19.82 -25.51 0.25
C GLY A 180 -19.73 -25.71 -1.26
N SER A 181 -20.85 -25.79 -1.98
CA SER A 181 -20.85 -26.03 -3.43
C SER A 181 -20.45 -24.80 -4.23
N ALA A 182 -20.82 -23.61 -3.74
CA ALA A 182 -20.61 -22.37 -4.48
C ALA A 182 -19.37 -21.57 -4.03
N THR A 183 -18.73 -21.92 -2.90
CA THR A 183 -17.34 -21.51 -2.61
C THR A 183 -16.37 -22.12 -3.63
N ALA A 184 -16.56 -23.40 -3.97
CA ALA A 184 -15.75 -24.10 -4.97
C ALA A 184 -15.90 -23.47 -6.39
N LEU A 185 -17.11 -23.04 -6.76
CA LEU A 185 -17.36 -22.33 -8.02
C LEU A 185 -16.73 -20.93 -8.06
N TYR A 186 -16.68 -20.23 -6.92
CA TYR A 186 -16.08 -18.90 -6.82
C TYR A 186 -14.55 -18.96 -6.88
N ASP A 187 -13.92 -19.89 -6.17
CA ASP A 187 -12.48 -20.15 -6.25
C ASP A 187 -12.07 -20.60 -7.67
N GLN A 188 -12.90 -21.41 -8.33
CA GLN A 188 -12.66 -21.84 -9.71
C GLN A 188 -12.81 -20.70 -10.73
N ARG A 189 -13.63 -19.68 -10.46
CA ARG A 189 -13.75 -18.47 -11.29
C ARG A 189 -12.66 -17.44 -11.03
N LEU A 190 -12.27 -17.22 -9.77
CA LEU A 190 -11.13 -16.37 -9.45
C LEU A 190 -9.83 -16.94 -10.02
N GLY A 191 -9.63 -18.27 -9.97
CA GLY A 191 -8.48 -18.93 -10.60
C GLY A 191 -8.44 -18.83 -12.13
N LYS A 192 -9.58 -18.57 -12.80
CA LYS A 192 -9.68 -18.43 -14.26
C LYS A 192 -9.67 -16.99 -14.77
N GLY A 193 -9.88 -16.00 -13.91
CA GLY A 193 -9.83 -14.56 -14.25
C GLY A 193 -8.50 -13.88 -13.90
N LEU A 194 -7.48 -14.67 -13.55
CA LEU A 194 -6.15 -14.24 -13.11
C LEU A 194 -5.04 -14.63 -14.12
N VAL A 195 -5.42 -15.03 -15.34
CA VAL A 195 -4.53 -15.20 -16.50
C VAL A 195 -4.90 -14.16 -17.55
#